data_AF-A0AAW2QQP0-F1
#
_entry.id   AF-A0AAW2QQP0-F1
#
_cell.length_a   1.000
_cell.length_b   1.000
_cell.length_c   1.000
_cell.angle_alpha   90.00
_cell.angle_beta   90.00
_cell.angle_gamma   90.00
#
_symmetry.space_group_name_H-M   'P 1'
#
loop_
_entity.id
_entity.type
_entity.pdbx_description
1 polymer ?
#
loop_
_entity_poly.entity_id
_entity_poly.type
_entity_poly.pdbx_seq_one_letter_code
_entity_poly.pdbx_strand_id
1 'polypeptide(L)'
;MFFHIVLERNMQLHPRHFGRDLRDKLVAKLMKDVEGTCSGRHGFIVAITGIESVGKGLIRDGTGFVTFPVKYQCVVFRPFKGEILEAVVTMVNKVALFFYELLFVYLLCGFLSVFGNLADGVFC
;
A
#
# COMPACT_ATOMS: atom_id res chain seq x y z
N MET A 1 -11.37 1.69 10.42
CA MET A 1 -11.04 0.42 11.11
C MET A 1 -9.95 -0.35 10.34
N PHE A 2 -9.35 -1.39 10.95
CA PHE A 2 -8.38 -2.28 10.31
C PHE A 2 -9.03 -3.53 9.73
N PHE A 3 -8.57 -3.97 8.57
CA PHE A 3 -9.05 -5.16 7.88
C PHE A 3 -7.89 -6.03 7.46
N HIS A 4 -8.07 -7.33 7.59
CA HIS A 4 -7.19 -8.31 6.99
C HIS A 4 -7.74 -8.67 5.61
N ILE A 5 -6.96 -8.43 4.56
CA ILE A 5 -7.37 -8.69 3.19
C ILE A 5 -6.26 -9.42 2.42
N VAL A 6 -6.69 -10.18 1.41
CA VAL A 6 -5.77 -10.84 0.47
C VAL A 6 -5.71 -10.01 -0.81
N LEU A 7 -4.49 -9.67 -1.22
CA LEU A 7 -4.23 -8.92 -2.44
C LEU A 7 -3.28 -9.66 -3.35
N GLU A 8 -3.41 -9.41 -4.65
CA GLU A 8 -2.51 -9.94 -5.67
C GLU A 8 -1.71 -8.81 -6.30
N ARG A 9 -0.39 -8.99 -6.39
CA ARG A 9 0.51 -8.02 -7.03
C ARG A 9 1.47 -8.71 -7.97
N ASN A 10 1.56 -8.17 -9.18
CA ASN A 10 2.56 -8.54 -10.17
C ASN A 10 3.89 -7.86 -9.86
N MET A 11 4.88 -8.65 -9.44
CA MET A 11 6.24 -8.19 -9.09
C MET A 11 7.19 -8.46 -10.26
N GLN A 12 7.90 -7.43 -10.72
CA GLN A 12 8.91 -7.60 -11.76
C GLN A 12 10.29 -7.76 -11.13
N LEU A 13 11.03 -8.77 -11.57
CA LEU A 13 12.38 -9.03 -11.09
C LEU A 13 13.35 -9.23 -12.26
N HIS A 14 14.54 -8.65 -12.11
CA HIS A 14 15.60 -8.79 -13.09
C HIS A 14 16.26 -10.18 -12.98
N PRO A 15 16.61 -10.84 -14.11
CA PRO A 15 17.17 -12.21 -14.12
C PRO A 15 18.42 -12.41 -13.25
N ARG A 16 19.21 -11.35 -13.03
CA ARG A 16 20.39 -11.37 -12.14
C ARG A 16 20.07 -11.80 -10.69
N HIS A 17 18.83 -11.60 -10.24
CA HIS A 17 18.42 -11.97 -8.88
C HIS A 17 17.84 -13.39 -8.80
N PHE A 18 17.80 -14.12 -9.92
CA PHE A 18 17.34 -15.51 -9.93
C PHE A 18 18.39 -16.43 -9.33
N GLY A 19 17.94 -17.43 -8.59
CA GLY A 19 18.80 -18.35 -7.87
C GLY A 19 18.08 -18.93 -6.66
N ARG A 20 18.87 -19.44 -5.70
CA ARG A 20 18.37 -20.09 -4.48
C ARG A 20 17.52 -19.15 -3.62
N ASP A 21 17.90 -17.87 -3.56
CA ASP A 21 17.28 -16.86 -2.69
C ASP A 21 16.20 -16.05 -3.43
N LEU A 22 15.66 -16.57 -4.53
CA LEU A 22 14.64 -15.88 -5.34
C LEU A 22 13.43 -15.49 -4.49
N ARG A 23 12.95 -16.43 -3.66
CA ARG A 23 11.78 -16.22 -2.81
C ARG A 23 12.03 -15.11 -1.80
N ASP A 24 13.14 -15.16 -1.08
CA ASP A 24 13.47 -14.17 -0.05
C ASP A 24 13.63 -12.77 -0.64
N LYS A 25 14.25 -12.66 -1.83
CA LYS A 25 14.35 -11.39 -2.56
C LYS A 25 13.01 -10.87 -3.05
N LEU A 26 12.10 -11.76 -3.48
CA LEU A 26 10.73 -11.38 -3.84
C LEU A 26 9.96 -10.89 -2.62
N VAL A 27 10.07 -11.57 -1.48
CA VAL A 27 9.41 -11.18 -0.21
C VAL A 27 9.92 -9.81 0.25
N ALA A 28 11.24 -9.64 0.33
CA ALA A 28 11.84 -8.39 0.77
C ALA A 28 11.48 -7.23 -0.17
N LYS A 29 11.44 -7.48 -1.48
CA LYS A 29 10.98 -6.48 -2.45
C LYS A 29 9.50 -6.17 -2.28
N LEU A 30 8.65 -7.19 -2.05
CA LEU A 30 7.22 -7.01 -1.83
C LEU A 30 6.93 -6.16 -0.60
N MET A 31 7.57 -6.46 0.53
CA MET A 31 7.45 -5.68 1.76
C MET A 31 7.83 -4.22 1.50
N LYS A 32 8.99 -3.97 0.89
CA LYS A 32 9.44 -2.61 0.58
C LYS A 32 8.52 -1.84 -0.38
N ASP A 33 7.96 -2.50 -1.39
CA ASP A 33 7.16 -1.85 -2.43
C ASP A 33 5.69 -1.64 -2.01
N VAL A 34 5.18 -2.43 -1.05
CA VAL A 34 3.76 -2.47 -0.67
C VAL A 34 3.50 -1.85 0.70
N GLU A 35 4.41 -2.02 1.67
CA GLU A 35 4.26 -1.44 3.00
C GLU A 35 4.29 0.09 2.92
N GLY A 36 3.31 0.75 3.54
CA GLY A 36 3.18 2.19 3.49
C GLY A 36 2.59 2.73 2.18
N THR A 37 2.09 1.87 1.29
CA THR A 37 1.35 2.34 0.10
C THR A 37 -0.14 2.55 0.42
N CYS A 38 -0.71 3.58 -0.18
CA CYS A 38 -2.15 3.82 -0.13
C CYS A 38 -2.77 3.49 -1.49
N SER A 39 -3.82 2.68 -1.47
CA SER A 39 -4.64 2.42 -2.64
C SER A 39 -6.02 3.02 -2.41
N GLY A 40 -6.51 3.87 -3.31
CA GLY A 40 -7.83 4.49 -3.14
C GLY A 40 -8.98 3.49 -2.96
N ARG A 41 -8.85 2.26 -3.50
CA ARG A 41 -9.87 1.20 -3.35
C ARG A 41 -9.73 0.38 -2.07
N HIS A 42 -8.51 0.09 -1.64
CA HIS A 42 -8.24 -0.86 -0.54
C HIS A 42 -7.87 -0.17 0.78
N GLY A 43 -7.47 1.10 0.72
CA GLY A 43 -7.00 1.90 1.85
C GLY A 43 -5.48 1.91 1.98
N PHE A 44 -5.00 2.23 3.18
CA PHE A 44 -3.58 2.28 3.51
C PHE A 44 -3.09 0.92 3.97
N ILE A 45 -2.03 0.41 3.36
CA ILE A 45 -1.43 -0.87 3.75
C ILE A 45 -0.42 -0.62 4.87
N VAL A 46 -0.73 -1.14 6.06
CA VAL A 46 0.09 -0.96 7.25
C VAL A 46 1.27 -1.92 7.24
N ALA A 47 0.97 -3.21 7.09
CA ALA A 47 1.97 -4.27 7.09
C ALA A 47 1.48 -5.51 6.35
N ILE A 48 2.42 -6.27 5.78
CA ILE A 48 2.15 -7.61 5.24
C ILE A 48 2.20 -8.60 6.40
N THR A 49 1.18 -9.46 6.49
CA THR A 49 1.10 -10.49 7.55
C THR A 49 1.59 -11.85 7.08
N GLY A 50 1.48 -12.13 5.79
CA GLY A 50 1.89 -13.42 5.24
C GLY A 50 1.84 -13.45 3.71
N ILE A 51 2.47 -14.46 3.13
CA ILE A 51 2.45 -14.72 1.70
C ILE A 51 1.70 -16.04 1.50
N GLU A 52 0.63 -16.00 0.71
CA GLU A 52 -0.21 -17.17 0.47
C GLU A 52 0.37 -18.03 -0.66
N SER A 53 0.72 -17.40 -1.79
CA SER A 53 1.32 -18.12 -2.91
C SER A 53 2.14 -17.21 -3.83
N VAL A 54 3.19 -17.78 -4.41
CA VAL A 54 3.99 -17.15 -5.47
C VAL A 54 3.75 -17.94 -6.75
N GLY A 55 3.10 -17.31 -7.72
CA GLY A 55 2.83 -17.92 -9.01
C GLY A 55 4.08 -18.03 -9.89
N LYS A 56 3.94 -18.74 -11.01
CA LYS A 56 5.04 -18.94 -11.97
C LYS A 56 5.40 -17.60 -12.62
N GLY A 57 6.70 -17.36 -12.74
CA GLY A 57 7.22 -16.17 -13.41
C GLY A 57 6.95 -16.20 -14.91
N LEU A 58 6.32 -15.16 -15.43
CA LEU A 58 6.09 -14.96 -16.86
C LEU A 58 7.13 -14.00 -17.41
N ILE A 59 7.93 -14.45 -18.38
CA ILE A 59 8.93 -13.62 -19.05
C ILE A 59 8.20 -12.61 -19.93
N ARG A 60 8.57 -11.34 -19.83
CA ARG A 60 8.06 -10.29 -20.71
C ARG A 60 8.94 -10.17 -21.95
N ASP A 61 8.31 -10.23 -23.11
CA ASP A 61 9.00 -10.14 -24.39
C ASP A 61 9.71 -8.78 -24.55
N GLY A 62 10.94 -8.82 -25.06
CA GLY A 62 11.75 -7.63 -25.40
C GLY A 62 12.63 -7.08 -24.28
N THR A 63 12.31 -7.28 -23.00
CA THR A 63 13.11 -6.73 -21.89
C THR A 63 13.79 -7.78 -21.02
N GLY A 64 13.38 -9.05 -21.12
CA GLY A 64 13.93 -10.16 -20.34
C GLY A 64 13.57 -10.10 -18.85
N PHE A 65 12.75 -9.15 -18.41
CA PHE A 65 12.22 -9.13 -17.05
C PHE A 65 11.17 -10.21 -16.87
N VAL A 66 11.13 -10.80 -15.67
CA VAL A 66 10.12 -11.80 -15.31
C VAL A 66 9.14 -11.20 -14.33
N THR A 67 7.87 -11.38 -14.63
CA THR A 67 6.74 -10.95 -13.80
C THR A 67 6.25 -12.13 -12.98
N PHE A 68 6.30 -12.01 -11.67
CA PHE A 68 5.79 -13.00 -10.72
C PHE A 68 4.48 -12.48 -10.12
N PRO A 69 3.33 -13.15 -10.36
CA PRO A 69 2.11 -12.86 -9.62
C PRO A 69 2.26 -13.40 -8.20
N VAL A 70 2.18 -12.52 -7.20
CA VAL A 70 2.30 -12.88 -5.78
C VAL A 70 0.99 -12.56 -5.07
N LYS A 71 0.42 -13.55 -4.39
CA LYS A 71 -0.73 -13.40 -3.51
C LYS A 71 -0.25 -13.29 -2.07
N TYR A 72 -0.61 -12.20 -1.41
CA TYR A 72 -0.19 -11.89 -0.06
C TYR A 72 -1.36 -11.39 0.78
N GLN A 73 -1.22 -11.57 2.09
CA GLN A 73 -2.17 -11.12 3.08
C GLN A 73 -1.61 -9.90 3.79
N CYS A 74 -2.40 -8.83 3.88
CA CYS A 74 -1.97 -7.61 4.54
C CYS A 74 -3.06 -7.06 5.45
N VAL A 75 -2.61 -6.28 6.44
CA VAL A 75 -3.50 -5.45 7.25
C VAL A 75 -3.59 -4.09 6.59
N VAL A 76 -4.82 -3.72 6.24
CA VAL A 76 -5.13 -2.40 5.71
C VAL A 76 -5.90 -1.60 6.73
N PHE A 77 -5.56 -0.33 6.85
CA PHE A 77 -6.37 0.65 7.54
C PHE A 77 -7.32 1.28 6.51
N ARG A 78 -8.63 1.21 6.75
CA ARG A 78 -9.66 1.85 5.93
C ARG A 78 -10.76 2.38 6.84
N PRO A 79 -10.79 3.69 7.14
CA PRO A 79 -11.87 4.27 7.91
C PRO A 79 -13.16 4.37 7.08
N PHE A 80 -14.31 4.28 7.74
CA PHE A 80 -15.63 4.47 7.11
C PHE A 80 -16.23 5.83 7.45
N LYS A 81 -17.14 6.32 6.59
CA LYS A 81 -17.88 7.56 6.84
C LYS A 81 -18.77 7.38 8.07
N GLY A 82 -18.58 8.25 9.08
CA GLY A 82 -19.30 8.19 10.35
C GLY A 82 -18.66 7.28 11.41
N GLU A 83 -17.47 6.74 11.17
CA GLU A 83 -16.70 6.01 12.18
C GLU A 83 -16.09 6.99 13.21
N ILE A 84 -16.24 6.66 14.50
CA ILE A 84 -15.62 7.40 15.59
C ILE A 84 -14.21 6.86 15.78
N LEU A 85 -13.20 7.72 15.69
CA LEU A 85 -11.80 7.38 15.91
C LEU A 85 -11.23 8.23 17.04
N GLU A 86 -10.58 7.58 17.99
CA GLU A 86 -9.78 8.26 19.00
C GLU A 86 -8.43 8.62 18.40
N ALA A 87 -8.00 9.87 18.60
CA ALA A 87 -6.71 10.33 18.09
C ALA A 87 -6.08 11.39 18.99
N VAL A 88 -4.75 11.38 19.07
CA VAL A 88 -3.99 12.35 19.86
C VAL A 88 -3.65 13.56 18.98
N VAL A 89 -4.00 14.74 19.46
CA VAL A 89 -3.68 16.00 18.78
C VAL A 89 -2.21 16.33 18.99
N THR A 90 -1.45 16.52 17.92
CA THR A 90 -0.02 16.90 18.00
C THR A 90 0.25 18.31 17.53
N MET A 91 -0.56 18.83 16.63
CA MET A 91 -0.40 20.18 16.12
C MET A 91 -1.76 20.83 15.92
N VAL A 92 -1.90 22.02 16.49
CA VAL A 92 -3.07 22.88 16.34
C VAL A 92 -2.65 24.03 15.44
N ASN A 93 -3.27 24.15 14.27
CA ASN A 93 -3.12 25.33 13.41
C ASN A 93 -4.47 26.06 13.31
N LYS A 94 -4.45 27.37 13.03
CA LYS A 94 -5.66 28.21 12.96
C LYS A 94 -6.68 27.76 11.90
N VAL A 95 -6.25 26.93 10.95
CA VAL A 95 -7.06 26.44 9.83
C VAL A 95 -7.37 24.94 9.94
N ALA A 96 -6.57 24.17 10.70
CA ALA A 96 -6.72 22.72 10.78
C ALA A 96 -6.09 22.14 12.06
N LEU A 97 -6.72 21.11 12.60
CA LEU A 97 -6.19 20.25 13.64
C LEU A 97 -5.55 19.02 13.01
N PHE A 98 -4.28 18.74 13.36
CA PHE A 98 -3.59 17.52 12.93
C PHE A 98 -3.55 16.51 14.07
N PHE A 99 -3.94 15.28 13.74
CA PHE A 99 -3.94 14.13 14.64
C PHE A 99 -2.82 13.15 14.26
N TYR A 100 -2.06 12.60 15.22
CA TYR A 100 -1.06 11.55 14.97
C TYR A 100 -1.56 10.15 15.26
N GLU A 101 -1.21 9.24 14.34
CA GLU A 101 -0.49 7.94 14.47
C GLU A 101 -0.80 7.05 13.26
N LEU A 102 -1.98 7.21 12.64
CA LEU A 102 -2.36 6.54 11.38
C LEU A 102 -2.98 7.50 10.36
N LEU A 103 -3.44 8.66 10.83
CA LEU A 103 -4.05 9.68 9.99
C LEU A 103 -3.01 10.49 9.22
N PHE A 104 -1.76 10.63 9.69
CA PHE A 104 -0.77 11.50 9.02
C PHE A 104 -0.37 10.97 7.64
N VAL A 105 -0.22 9.65 7.48
CA VAL A 105 0.06 9.04 6.16
C VAL A 105 -1.20 9.02 5.29
N TYR A 106 -2.37 8.79 5.89
CA TYR A 106 -3.65 8.88 5.18
C TYR A 106 -3.98 10.30 4.72
N LEU A 107 -3.58 11.31 5.48
CA LEU A 107 -3.86 12.71 5.22
C LEU A 107 -2.78 13.34 4.37
N LEU A 108 -1.53 12.84 4.34
CA LEU A 108 -0.51 13.15 3.32
C LEU A 108 -0.81 12.48 1.97
N CYS A 109 -1.18 11.19 1.99
CA CYS A 109 -1.58 10.50 0.76
C CYS A 109 -2.95 10.96 0.29
N GLY A 110 -3.85 11.28 1.22
CA GLY A 110 -5.06 12.07 1.02
C GLY A 110 -4.72 13.43 0.44
N PHE A 111 -3.77 14.18 0.99
CA PHE A 111 -3.33 15.48 0.43
C PHE A 111 -2.80 15.34 -1.00
N LEU A 112 -1.99 14.31 -1.29
CA LEU A 112 -1.45 14.07 -2.64
C LEU A 112 -2.54 13.62 -3.62
N SER A 113 -3.46 12.75 -3.20
CA SER A 113 -4.57 12.30 -4.04
C SER A 113 -5.67 13.35 -4.18
N VAL A 114 -5.88 14.18 -3.16
CA VAL A 114 -6.75 15.35 -3.18
C VAL A 114 -6.14 16.46 -4.02
N PHE A 115 -4.82 16.73 -4.02
CA PHE A 115 -4.21 17.64 -4.99
C PHE A 115 -4.21 17.08 -6.43
N GLY A 116 -4.11 15.75 -6.59
CA GLY A 116 -4.28 15.10 -7.89
C GLY A 116 -5.73 15.08 -8.41
N ASN A 117 -6.73 15.11 -7.50
CA ASN A 117 -8.16 15.17 -7.82
C ASN A 117 -8.80 16.53 -7.50
N LEU A 118 -8.03 17.55 -7.11
CA LEU A 118 -8.49 18.94 -6.95
C LEU A 118 -8.70 19.62 -8.31
N ALA A 119 -8.68 18.84 -9.39
CA ALA A 119 -9.26 19.21 -10.67
C ALA A 119 -10.78 18.94 -10.69
N ASP A 120 -11.30 17.97 -9.93
CA ASP A 120 -12.69 17.53 -10.01
C ASP A 120 -13.34 17.37 -8.63
N GLY A 121 -13.46 18.49 -7.93
CA GLY A 121 -14.68 18.73 -7.20
C GLY A 121 -14.68 18.46 -5.70
N VAL A 122 -14.85 19.57 -4.99
CA VAL A 122 -15.93 19.71 -4.01
C VAL A 122 -15.80 18.79 -2.79
N PHE A 123 -15.12 19.32 -1.78
CA PHE A 123 -15.67 19.32 -0.43
C PHE A 123 -17.14 19.78 -0.49
N CYS A 124 -18.06 18.82 -0.40
CA CYS A 124 -19.45 19.03 0.01
C CYS A 124 -19.68 18.20 1.28
#